data_AF-A0A7K1P070-F1
#
_entry.id   AF-A0A7K1P070-F1
#
_cell.length_a   1.000
_cell.length_b   1.000
_cell.length_c   1.000
_cell.angle_alpha   90.00
_cell.angle_beta   90.00
_cell.angle_gamma   90.00
#
_symmetry.space_group_name_H-M   'P 1'
#
loop_
_entity.id
_entity.type
_entity.pdbx_description
1 polymer ?
#
loop_
_entity_poly.entity_id
_entity_poly.type
_entity_poly.pdbx_seq_one_letter_code
_entity_poly.pdbx_strand_id
1 'polypeptide(L)'
;MITPKVLSGFKDRLPKDAMQKAQLLSKVSVVFQSFGFVPIETPHLEYAQTLLPDASSDIQKEIYRFKDHGDRDVALRFDLTVPLARFVSLHHQTLGMPFKRYAIGNVFRGERAQKGRYREFTQCDFDFIGSESLVCDAEIIQVIIASLKALDLEDFCISINHRKILNGICEYFGVSQVNEALRIVDKLEKIGLNGVEEELKKECDLNLNTIKDLLEMVQIKQNDLSHAEFFEKIAYLKDYNENLKKGIQDLERLYQLLGDLQISQNLYKIDFSIARGLGYYTGIVYETTLNGMKSLGSVCSGGRYDHLTKNFSKENLQGVGASIGIDRLIVALSEMQLLDERSTQAKVLIACMHEEYFSYANRLAESLRQSGIFSEVYPEAQKIKKPFSYANHKGHEFVAVIGEEEFKSETLSLKNMHSGMQLNCLSFLKALEIIGENDEDL
;
A
#
# COMPACT_ATOMS: atom_id res chain seq x y z
N MET A 1 11.32 16.24 -36.04
CA MET A 1 11.37 15.19 -35.01
C MET A 1 10.58 15.67 -33.80
N ILE A 2 9.76 14.82 -33.19
CA ILE A 2 8.99 15.16 -31.99
C ILE A 2 9.86 14.84 -30.77
N THR A 3 9.97 15.76 -29.81
CA THR A 3 10.68 15.49 -28.55
C THR A 3 9.86 14.53 -27.68
N PRO A 4 10.40 13.37 -27.27
CA PRO A 4 9.69 12.46 -26.38
C PRO A 4 9.47 13.13 -25.02
N LYS A 5 8.27 13.01 -24.48
CA LYS A 5 7.88 13.59 -23.18
C LYS A 5 6.88 12.66 -22.48
N VAL A 6 7.06 12.50 -21.18
CA VAL A 6 6.07 11.87 -20.30
C VAL A 6 5.01 12.91 -19.92
N LEU A 7 3.75 12.50 -19.88
CA LEU A 7 2.64 13.37 -19.47
C LEU A 7 2.84 13.83 -18.02
N SER A 8 2.59 15.11 -17.74
CA SER A 8 2.74 15.65 -16.39
C SER A 8 1.90 14.88 -15.35
N GLY A 9 2.57 14.45 -14.28
CA GLY A 9 2.02 13.62 -13.21
C GLY A 9 2.04 12.11 -13.46
N PHE A 10 2.52 11.67 -14.63
CA PHE A 10 2.84 10.28 -14.92
C PHE A 10 4.37 10.09 -14.84
N LYS A 11 4.83 8.85 -14.64
CA LYS A 11 6.25 8.55 -14.46
C LYS A 11 6.62 7.22 -15.11
N ASP A 12 7.70 7.24 -15.90
CA ASP A 12 8.42 6.03 -16.28
C ASP A 12 9.22 5.52 -15.07
N ARG A 13 9.10 4.22 -14.76
CA ARG A 13 9.96 3.57 -13.76
C ARG A 13 11.10 2.87 -14.49
N LEU A 14 12.32 3.33 -14.23
CA LEU A 14 13.53 2.66 -14.71
C LEU A 14 13.70 1.30 -14.00
N PRO A 15 14.56 0.39 -14.49
CA PRO A 15 14.67 -0.96 -13.96
C PRO A 15 14.83 -1.07 -12.44
N LYS A 16 15.67 -0.22 -11.82
CA LYS A 16 15.82 -0.13 -10.36
C LYS A 16 14.47 0.14 -9.67
N ASP A 17 13.81 1.25 -10.00
CA ASP A 17 12.51 1.63 -9.43
C ASP A 17 11.41 0.56 -9.70
N ALA A 18 11.43 -0.05 -10.89
CA ALA A 18 10.46 -1.06 -11.29
C ALA A 18 10.64 -2.37 -10.52
N MET A 19 11.90 -2.81 -10.32
CA MET A 19 12.23 -3.99 -9.52
C MET A 19 11.89 -3.79 -8.05
N GLN A 20 12.23 -2.63 -7.47
CA GLN A 20 11.86 -2.29 -6.10
C GLN A 20 10.35 -2.39 -5.92
N LYS A 21 9.58 -1.76 -6.82
CA LYS A 21 8.12 -1.87 -6.78
C LYS A 21 7.64 -3.33 -6.88
N ALA A 22 8.19 -4.11 -7.80
CA ALA A 22 7.81 -5.52 -7.97
C ALA A 22 8.08 -6.35 -6.70
N GLN A 23 9.22 -6.14 -6.04
CA GLN A 23 9.55 -6.80 -4.77
C GLN A 23 8.57 -6.44 -3.66
N LEU A 24 8.23 -5.15 -3.49
CA LEU A 24 7.26 -4.71 -2.50
C LEU A 24 5.88 -5.32 -2.76
N LEU A 25 5.43 -5.32 -4.02
CA LEU A 25 4.16 -5.94 -4.42
C LEU A 25 4.13 -7.45 -4.13
N SER A 26 5.25 -8.14 -4.36
CA SER A 26 5.38 -9.57 -4.04
C SER A 26 5.27 -9.80 -2.54
N LYS A 27 6.01 -9.04 -1.72
CA LYS A 27 5.99 -9.14 -0.25
C LYS A 27 4.56 -8.97 0.31
N VAL A 28 3.84 -7.92 -0.08
CA VAL A 28 2.46 -7.70 0.40
C VAL A 28 1.48 -8.74 -0.13
N SER A 29 1.66 -9.24 -1.36
CA SER A 29 0.80 -10.29 -1.91
C SER A 29 0.90 -11.59 -1.11
N VAL A 30 2.11 -11.98 -0.69
CA VAL A 30 2.33 -13.15 0.17
C VAL A 30 1.62 -12.99 1.51
N VAL A 31 1.64 -11.78 2.09
CA VAL A 31 0.87 -11.47 3.31
C VAL A 31 -0.63 -11.61 3.05
N PHE A 32 -1.18 -11.04 1.98
CA PHE A 32 -2.62 -11.19 1.70
C PHE A 32 -3.03 -12.66 1.56
N GLN A 33 -2.22 -13.45 0.86
CA GLN A 33 -2.45 -14.88 0.66
C GLN A 33 -2.39 -15.68 1.97
N SER A 34 -1.49 -15.32 2.89
CA SER A 34 -1.38 -16.02 4.18
C SER A 34 -2.61 -15.84 5.07
N PHE A 35 -3.40 -14.78 4.86
CA PHE A 35 -4.70 -14.55 5.52
C PHE A 35 -5.90 -15.08 4.70
N GLY A 36 -5.65 -15.78 3.59
CA GLY A 36 -6.67 -16.39 2.75
C GLY A 36 -7.38 -15.42 1.80
N PHE A 37 -6.82 -14.23 1.56
CA PHE A 37 -7.34 -13.33 0.53
C PHE A 37 -6.94 -13.84 -0.86
N VAL A 38 -7.90 -13.87 -1.79
CA VAL A 38 -7.65 -14.29 -3.18
C VAL A 38 -7.53 -13.09 -4.14
N PRO A 39 -6.70 -13.15 -5.18
CA PRO A 39 -6.58 -12.05 -6.13
C PRO A 39 -7.83 -11.91 -6.98
N ILE A 40 -8.21 -10.67 -7.30
CA ILE A 40 -9.14 -10.33 -8.37
C ILE A 40 -8.56 -9.25 -9.28
N GLU A 41 -9.08 -9.17 -10.50
CA GLU A 41 -8.78 -8.10 -11.44
C GLU A 41 -10.06 -7.50 -12.02
N THR A 42 -10.08 -6.18 -12.18
CA THR A 42 -11.13 -5.44 -12.85
C THR A 42 -10.53 -4.58 -13.97
N PRO A 43 -11.29 -4.27 -15.03
CA PRO A 43 -10.84 -3.35 -16.07
C PRO A 43 -10.42 -1.98 -15.51
N HIS A 44 -9.43 -1.36 -16.13
CA HIS A 44 -9.03 0.02 -15.79
C HIS A 44 -10.06 1.06 -16.21
N LEU A 45 -10.87 0.73 -17.23
CA LEU A 45 -11.91 1.58 -17.79
C LEU A 45 -13.27 1.02 -17.42
N GLU A 46 -14.08 1.82 -16.74
CA GLU A 46 -15.45 1.49 -16.33
C GLU A 46 -16.42 2.47 -17.00
N TYR A 47 -17.71 2.12 -17.03
CA TYR A 47 -18.73 3.13 -17.36
C TYR A 47 -18.67 4.26 -16.35
N ALA A 48 -18.78 5.52 -16.80
CA ALA A 48 -18.70 6.67 -15.90
C ALA A 48 -19.79 6.60 -14.81
N GLN A 49 -20.99 6.11 -15.16
CA GLN A 49 -22.10 5.91 -14.21
C GLN A 49 -21.78 4.92 -13.08
N THR A 50 -20.80 4.00 -13.27
CA THR A 50 -20.33 3.10 -12.22
C THR A 50 -19.54 3.87 -11.16
N LEU A 51 -18.72 4.83 -11.59
CA LEU A 51 -17.72 5.49 -10.74
C LEU A 51 -18.25 6.76 -10.06
N LEU A 52 -19.10 7.52 -10.73
CA LEU A 52 -19.54 8.86 -10.27
C LEU A 52 -20.38 8.87 -8.97
N PRO A 53 -21.30 7.92 -8.71
CA PRO A 53 -22.20 8.00 -7.55
C PRO A 53 -21.50 8.02 -6.19
N ASP A 54 -20.39 7.29 -6.02
CA ASP A 54 -19.63 7.21 -4.77
C ASP A 54 -18.39 8.12 -4.74
N ALA A 55 -18.08 8.79 -5.85
CA ALA A 55 -17.02 9.77 -5.91
C ALA A 55 -17.45 11.07 -5.20
N SER A 56 -16.62 11.56 -4.27
CA SER A 56 -16.81 12.89 -3.67
C SER A 56 -16.78 13.99 -4.74
N SER A 57 -17.36 15.16 -4.44
CA SER A 57 -17.37 16.30 -5.38
C SER A 57 -15.98 16.71 -5.86
N ASP A 58 -14.96 16.50 -5.02
CA ASP A 58 -13.57 16.80 -5.36
C ASP A 58 -12.98 15.71 -6.25
N ILE A 59 -13.21 14.43 -5.93
CA ILE A 59 -12.78 13.30 -6.78
C ILE A 59 -13.45 13.37 -8.15
N GLN A 60 -14.73 13.72 -8.24
CA GLN A 60 -15.44 13.82 -9.52
C GLN A 60 -14.77 14.79 -10.50
N LYS A 61 -14.16 15.88 -9.99
CA LYS A 61 -13.40 16.85 -10.81
C LYS A 61 -12.06 16.31 -11.30
N GLU A 62 -11.59 15.23 -10.68
CA GLU A 62 -10.28 14.62 -10.90
C GLU A 62 -10.38 13.29 -11.68
N ILE A 63 -11.58 12.79 -11.97
CA ILE A 63 -11.75 11.57 -12.77
C ILE A 63 -11.42 11.83 -14.24
N TYR A 64 -10.59 10.97 -14.82
CA TYR A 64 -10.36 10.94 -16.27
C TYR A 64 -11.55 10.31 -17.00
N ARG A 65 -12.48 11.15 -17.45
CA ARG A 65 -13.73 10.78 -18.13
C ARG A 65 -13.72 11.25 -19.59
N PHE A 66 -14.19 10.41 -20.50
CA PHE A 66 -14.25 10.72 -21.93
C PHE A 66 -15.32 9.89 -22.64
N LYS A 67 -15.60 10.27 -23.90
CA LYS A 67 -16.37 9.45 -24.84
C LYS A 67 -15.41 8.54 -25.61
N ASP A 68 -15.65 7.23 -25.55
CA ASP A 68 -14.85 6.29 -26.33
C ASP A 68 -15.24 6.31 -27.83
N HIS A 69 -14.60 5.48 -28.65
CA HIS A 69 -14.89 5.41 -30.09
C HIS A 69 -16.31 4.95 -30.44
N GLY A 70 -17.04 4.37 -29.49
CA GLY A 70 -18.46 4.01 -29.62
C GLY A 70 -19.40 5.03 -28.99
N ASP A 71 -18.91 6.23 -28.65
CA ASP A 71 -19.65 7.30 -27.96
C ASP A 71 -20.21 6.90 -26.58
N ARG A 72 -19.61 5.90 -25.94
CA ARG A 72 -19.96 5.50 -24.57
C ARG A 72 -19.27 6.43 -23.58
N ASP A 73 -19.99 6.78 -22.53
CA ASP A 73 -19.47 7.61 -21.43
C ASP A 73 -18.69 6.74 -20.43
N VAL A 74 -17.37 6.85 -20.46
CA VAL A 74 -16.44 5.99 -19.75
C VAL A 74 -15.47 6.81 -18.92
N ALA A 75 -14.90 6.17 -17.90
CA ALA A 75 -13.91 6.79 -17.04
C ALA A 75 -12.87 5.78 -16.57
N LEU A 76 -11.63 6.23 -16.41
CA LEU A 76 -10.60 5.46 -15.73
C LEU A 76 -10.95 5.35 -14.24
N ARG A 77 -10.75 4.18 -13.66
CA ARG A 77 -10.97 3.94 -12.23
C ARG A 77 -10.07 4.85 -11.38
N PHE A 78 -10.66 5.50 -10.38
CA PHE A 78 -9.94 6.37 -9.42
C PHE A 78 -9.59 5.65 -8.10
N ASP A 79 -10.19 4.47 -7.89
CA ASP A 79 -9.92 3.54 -6.80
C ASP A 79 -10.14 2.07 -7.24
N LEU A 80 -9.99 1.11 -6.31
CA LEU A 80 -10.32 -0.30 -6.53
C LEU A 80 -11.62 -0.73 -5.81
N THR A 81 -12.14 0.07 -4.88
CA THR A 81 -13.34 -0.23 -4.09
C THR A 81 -14.64 -0.10 -4.89
N VAL A 82 -14.80 0.94 -5.72
CA VAL A 82 -16.02 1.06 -6.56
C VAL A 82 -16.08 -0.04 -7.63
N PRO A 83 -14.98 -0.39 -8.33
CA PRO A 83 -14.94 -1.59 -9.16
C PRO A 83 -15.23 -2.89 -8.39
N LEU A 84 -14.77 -3.02 -7.14
CA LEU A 84 -15.13 -4.15 -6.29
C LEU A 84 -16.65 -4.21 -6.08
N ALA A 85 -17.30 -3.10 -5.73
CA ALA A 85 -18.75 -3.05 -5.51
C ALA A 85 -19.53 -3.58 -6.72
N ARG A 86 -19.15 -3.14 -7.93
CA ARG A 86 -19.70 -3.67 -9.18
C ARG A 86 -19.42 -5.17 -9.32
N PHE A 87 -18.17 -5.59 -9.09
CA PHE A 87 -17.73 -6.98 -9.25
C PHE A 87 -18.52 -7.94 -8.35
N VAL A 88 -18.63 -7.66 -7.05
CA VAL A 88 -19.39 -8.53 -6.13
C VAL A 88 -20.89 -8.48 -6.42
N SER A 89 -21.42 -7.33 -6.86
CA SER A 89 -22.85 -7.25 -7.26
C SER A 89 -23.17 -8.19 -8.41
N LEU A 90 -22.25 -8.35 -9.36
CA LEU A 90 -22.42 -9.27 -10.50
C LEU A 90 -22.13 -10.74 -10.15
N HIS A 91 -21.23 -11.01 -9.20
CA HIS A 91 -20.62 -12.33 -9.05
C HIS A 91 -20.76 -12.97 -7.66
N HIS A 92 -21.34 -12.31 -6.66
CA HIS A 92 -21.41 -12.84 -5.28
C HIS A 92 -22.02 -14.25 -5.18
N GLN A 93 -22.99 -14.59 -6.03
CA GLN A 93 -23.59 -15.94 -6.07
C GLN A 93 -22.60 -17.02 -6.50
N THR A 94 -21.63 -16.68 -7.35
CA THR A 94 -20.56 -17.58 -7.80
C THR A 94 -19.39 -17.61 -6.82
N LEU A 95 -19.05 -16.46 -6.22
CA LEU A 95 -17.93 -16.33 -5.29
C LEU A 95 -18.20 -17.02 -3.94
N GLY A 96 -19.47 -17.09 -3.54
CA GLY A 96 -19.83 -17.47 -2.17
C GLY A 96 -19.51 -16.36 -1.17
N MET A 97 -20.08 -16.45 0.03
CA MET A 97 -19.83 -15.52 1.13
C MET A 97 -19.58 -16.30 2.44
N PRO A 98 -18.71 -15.80 3.34
CA PRO A 98 -17.93 -14.57 3.21
C PRO A 98 -16.83 -14.65 2.15
N PHE A 99 -16.44 -13.50 1.59
CA PHE A 99 -15.45 -13.40 0.51
C PHE A 99 -14.29 -12.47 0.90
N LYS A 100 -13.05 -12.97 0.82
CA LYS A 100 -11.83 -12.21 1.05
C LYS A 100 -11.07 -12.02 -0.25
N ARG A 101 -10.83 -10.78 -0.66
CA ARG A 101 -10.11 -10.48 -1.90
C ARG A 101 -8.95 -9.53 -1.68
N TYR A 102 -7.91 -9.64 -2.49
CA TYR A 102 -7.00 -8.53 -2.71
C TYR A 102 -6.97 -8.13 -4.19
N ALA A 103 -6.69 -6.86 -4.46
CA ALA A 103 -6.53 -6.31 -5.79
C ALA A 103 -5.32 -5.37 -5.80
N ILE A 104 -4.43 -5.58 -6.77
CA ILE A 104 -3.26 -4.71 -6.98
C ILE A 104 -3.42 -4.11 -8.37
N GLY A 105 -3.48 -2.78 -8.44
CA GLY A 105 -3.75 -2.13 -9.71
C GLY A 105 -3.46 -0.65 -9.73
N ASN A 106 -3.22 -0.13 -10.93
CA ASN A 106 -3.10 1.30 -11.14
C ASN A 106 -4.48 1.96 -11.10
N VAL A 107 -4.53 3.13 -10.48
CA VAL A 107 -5.69 4.02 -10.42
C VAL A 107 -5.28 5.42 -10.84
N PHE A 108 -6.26 6.20 -11.28
CA PHE A 108 -6.01 7.47 -11.98
C PHE A 108 -6.77 8.62 -11.33
N ARG A 109 -6.04 9.67 -10.96
CA ARG A 109 -6.62 10.90 -10.38
C ARG A 109 -5.95 12.12 -10.98
N GLY A 110 -6.74 13.07 -11.46
CA GLY A 110 -6.32 14.33 -12.07
C GLY A 110 -5.76 15.37 -11.10
N GLU A 111 -5.55 14.98 -9.84
CA GLU A 111 -4.95 15.80 -8.77
C GLU A 111 -3.69 16.54 -9.25
N ARG A 112 -3.40 17.67 -8.61
CA ARG A 112 -2.13 18.37 -8.80
C ARG A 112 -1.00 17.48 -8.27
N ALA A 113 -0.09 17.10 -9.16
CA ALA A 113 1.05 16.25 -8.80
C ALA A 113 1.91 16.88 -7.68
N GLN A 114 2.28 16.05 -6.71
CA GLN A 114 3.16 16.38 -5.58
C GLN A 114 4.11 15.21 -5.32
N LYS A 115 5.09 15.38 -4.40
CA LYS A 115 5.99 14.28 -4.01
C LYS A 115 5.17 13.10 -3.47
N GLY A 116 5.31 11.92 -4.05
CA GLY A 116 4.54 10.72 -3.68
C GLY A 116 3.05 10.77 -4.05
N ARG A 117 2.60 11.76 -4.84
CA ARG A 117 1.25 11.86 -5.39
C ARG A 117 1.32 12.04 -6.90
N TYR A 118 1.19 10.93 -7.60
CA TYR A 118 1.13 10.86 -9.06
C TYR A 118 -0.32 10.84 -9.53
N ARG A 119 -0.53 11.11 -10.82
CA ARG A 119 -1.84 11.00 -11.47
C ARG A 119 -2.18 9.58 -11.88
N GLU A 120 -1.17 8.73 -11.96
CA GLU A 120 -1.27 7.27 -12.03
C GLU A 120 -0.41 6.68 -10.90
N PHE A 121 -1.02 5.89 -10.03
CA PHE A 121 -0.32 5.24 -8.91
C PHE A 121 -0.95 3.89 -8.59
N THR A 122 -0.20 3.03 -7.90
CA THR A 122 -0.68 1.69 -7.53
C THR A 122 -1.27 1.68 -6.15
N GLN A 123 -2.48 1.14 -6.07
CA GLN A 123 -3.11 0.73 -4.82
C GLN A 123 -2.99 -0.79 -4.66
N CYS A 124 -2.85 -1.21 -3.41
CA CYS A 124 -2.99 -2.61 -3.00
C CYS A 124 -4.12 -2.69 -1.99
N ASP A 125 -5.30 -3.07 -2.46
CA ASP A 125 -6.50 -3.13 -1.64
C ASP A 125 -6.77 -4.57 -1.21
N PHE A 126 -7.20 -4.75 0.03
CA PHE A 126 -7.62 -6.04 0.58
C PHE A 126 -8.88 -5.86 1.42
N ASP A 127 -9.88 -6.69 1.15
CA ASP A 127 -11.25 -6.47 1.60
C ASP A 127 -11.95 -7.79 1.95
N PHE A 128 -12.68 -7.75 3.06
CA PHE A 128 -13.49 -8.84 3.59
C PHE A 128 -14.97 -8.45 3.43
N ILE A 129 -15.70 -9.19 2.61
CA ILE A 129 -17.09 -8.93 2.23
C ILE A 129 -18.04 -9.99 2.80
N GLY A 130 -19.24 -9.56 3.17
CA GLY A 130 -20.34 -10.43 3.58
C GLY A 130 -20.43 -10.72 5.09
N SER A 131 -19.82 -9.88 5.94
CA SER A 131 -19.88 -10.01 7.40
C SER A 131 -19.87 -8.66 8.12
N GLU A 132 -20.74 -8.51 9.12
CA GLU A 132 -20.78 -7.36 10.05
C GLU A 132 -19.91 -7.58 11.30
N SER A 133 -19.28 -8.76 11.43
CA SER A 133 -18.49 -9.09 12.61
C SER A 133 -17.24 -8.23 12.73
N LEU A 134 -17.01 -7.66 13.92
CA LEU A 134 -15.79 -6.91 14.26
C LEU A 134 -14.50 -7.74 14.20
N VAL A 135 -14.63 -9.07 14.14
CA VAL A 135 -13.49 -9.97 13.84
C VAL A 135 -12.90 -9.65 12.47
N CYS A 136 -13.72 -9.26 11.50
CA CYS A 136 -13.24 -8.86 10.18
C CYS A 136 -12.40 -7.57 10.26
N ASP A 137 -12.83 -6.57 11.04
CA ASP A 137 -12.08 -5.32 11.25
C ASP A 137 -10.73 -5.59 11.96
N ALA A 138 -10.74 -6.46 12.98
CA ALA A 138 -9.52 -6.89 13.67
C ALA A 138 -8.56 -7.64 12.72
N GLU A 139 -9.08 -8.47 11.81
CA GLU A 139 -8.27 -9.15 10.80
C GLU A 139 -7.64 -8.17 9.81
N ILE A 140 -8.39 -7.16 9.36
CA ILE A 140 -7.84 -6.12 8.47
C ILE A 140 -6.69 -5.38 9.14
N ILE A 141 -6.80 -5.04 10.43
CA ILE A 141 -5.69 -4.43 11.19
C ILE A 141 -4.47 -5.36 11.26
N GLN A 142 -4.68 -6.67 11.48
CA GLN A 142 -3.58 -7.65 11.44
C GLN A 142 -2.88 -7.67 10.08
N VAL A 143 -3.64 -7.64 8.98
CA VAL A 143 -3.07 -7.61 7.62
C VAL A 143 -2.28 -6.33 7.38
N ILE A 144 -2.73 -5.16 7.87
CA ILE A 144 -1.96 -3.90 7.81
C ILE A 144 -0.61 -4.09 8.52
N ILE A 145 -0.63 -4.57 9.78
CA ILE A 145 0.58 -4.76 10.59
C ILE A 145 1.54 -5.75 9.93
N ALA A 146 1.04 -6.90 9.49
CA ALA A 146 1.83 -7.93 8.84
C ALA A 146 2.43 -7.44 7.52
N SER A 147 1.68 -6.65 6.75
CA SER A 147 2.15 -6.07 5.49
C SER A 147 3.28 -5.07 5.73
N LEU A 148 3.13 -4.16 6.69
CA LEU A 148 4.17 -3.17 6.99
C LEU A 148 5.44 -3.84 7.55
N LYS A 149 5.31 -4.83 8.43
CA LYS A 149 6.44 -5.61 8.93
C LYS A 149 7.17 -6.36 7.82
N ALA A 150 6.43 -6.96 6.87
CA ALA A 150 7.04 -7.64 5.71
C ALA A 150 7.82 -6.67 4.80
N LEU A 151 7.50 -5.37 4.85
CA LEU A 151 8.21 -4.29 4.17
C LEU A 151 9.33 -3.67 5.04
N ASP A 152 9.71 -4.32 6.14
CA ASP A 152 10.77 -3.88 7.05
C ASP A 152 10.44 -2.53 7.73
N LEU A 153 9.14 -2.22 7.86
CA LEU A 153 8.64 -1.03 8.56
C LEU A 153 8.10 -1.43 9.94
N GLU A 154 8.86 -1.08 10.98
CA GLU A 154 8.48 -1.37 12.37
C GLU A 154 7.94 -0.15 13.12
N ASP A 155 8.35 1.06 12.72
CA ASP A 155 8.00 2.31 13.41
C ASP A 155 6.82 3.04 12.74
N PHE A 156 5.61 2.55 13.04
CA PHE A 156 4.36 3.11 12.53
C PHE A 156 3.27 3.16 13.61
N CYS A 157 2.20 3.91 13.32
CA CYS A 157 1.02 4.00 14.18
C CYS A 157 -0.26 3.96 13.35
N ILE A 158 -1.18 3.09 13.72
CA ILE A 158 -2.54 2.97 13.19
C ILE A 158 -3.48 3.78 14.08
N SER A 159 -3.89 4.96 13.62
CA SER A 159 -4.96 5.73 14.25
C SER A 159 -6.31 5.14 13.87
N ILE A 160 -7.13 4.79 14.86
CA ILE A 160 -8.43 4.15 14.70
C ILE A 160 -9.52 5.09 15.21
N ASN A 161 -10.62 5.17 14.47
CA ASN A 161 -11.83 5.88 14.87
C ASN A 161 -13.08 5.12 14.44
N HIS A 162 -14.26 5.66 14.71
CA HIS A 162 -15.53 5.09 14.31
C HIS A 162 -16.48 6.16 13.75
N ARG A 163 -17.12 5.89 12.61
CA ARG A 163 -18.06 6.82 11.94
C ARG A 163 -19.19 7.28 12.87
N LYS A 164 -19.82 6.34 13.59
CA LYS A 164 -20.85 6.66 14.60
C LYS A 164 -20.38 7.61 15.70
N ILE A 165 -19.09 7.64 16.07
CA ILE A 165 -18.58 8.61 17.05
C ILE A 165 -18.68 10.02 16.46
N LEU A 166 -18.16 10.23 15.26
CA LEU A 166 -18.24 11.51 14.57
C LEU A 166 -19.69 11.97 14.36
N ASN A 167 -20.56 11.06 13.91
CA ASN A 167 -21.99 11.35 13.74
C ASN A 167 -22.65 11.71 15.07
N GLY A 168 -22.34 10.99 16.15
CA GLY A 168 -22.89 11.25 17.47
C GLY A 168 -22.38 12.55 18.10
N ILE A 169 -21.12 12.96 17.84
CA ILE A 169 -20.60 14.28 18.22
C ILE A 169 -21.40 15.37 17.47
N CYS A 170 -21.55 15.24 16.15
CA CYS A 170 -22.34 16.17 15.35
C CYS A 170 -23.80 16.25 15.82
N GLU A 171 -24.44 15.11 16.10
CA GLU A 171 -25.81 15.02 16.60
C GLU A 171 -25.97 15.72 17.96
N TYR A 172 -25.03 15.51 18.89
CA TYR A 172 -25.03 16.15 20.20
C TYR A 172 -25.00 17.68 20.10
N PHE A 173 -24.25 18.22 19.14
CA PHE A 173 -24.16 19.66 18.88
C PHE A 173 -25.24 20.19 17.92
N GLY A 174 -26.21 19.37 17.51
CA GLY A 174 -27.31 19.79 16.62
C GLY A 174 -26.89 20.05 15.17
N VAL A 175 -25.76 19.49 14.73
CA VAL A 175 -25.25 19.66 13.36
C VAL A 175 -26.11 18.86 12.39
N SER A 176 -26.94 19.56 11.61
CA SER A 176 -27.82 18.92 10.62
C SER A 176 -27.07 18.43 9.38
N GLN A 177 -25.97 19.09 9.01
CA GLN A 177 -25.18 18.80 7.81
C GLN A 177 -23.89 18.02 8.14
N VAL A 178 -24.04 16.84 8.76
CA VAL A 178 -22.92 16.04 9.31
C VAL A 178 -21.77 15.83 8.31
N ASN A 179 -22.08 15.42 7.08
CA ASN A 179 -21.05 15.15 6.07
C ASN A 179 -20.26 16.41 5.68
N GLU A 180 -20.94 17.55 5.57
CA GLU A 180 -20.30 18.82 5.22
C GLU A 180 -19.46 19.32 6.39
N ALA A 181 -19.99 19.27 7.63
CA ALA A 181 -19.25 19.66 8.82
C ALA A 181 -17.95 18.86 8.98
N LEU A 182 -18.01 17.55 8.80
CA LEU A 182 -16.83 16.69 8.92
C LEU A 182 -15.84 16.89 7.76
N ARG A 183 -16.32 17.24 6.55
CA ARG A 183 -15.46 17.63 5.43
C ARG A 183 -14.71 18.92 5.72
N ILE A 184 -15.34 19.85 6.44
CA ILE A 184 -14.69 21.08 6.88
C ILE A 184 -13.68 20.78 7.99
N VAL A 185 -14.03 19.93 8.97
CA VAL A 185 -13.12 19.49 10.04
C VAL A 185 -11.87 18.79 9.50
N ASP A 186 -11.97 17.94 8.47
CA ASP A 186 -10.82 17.27 7.82
C ASP A 186 -9.81 18.28 7.23
N LYS A 187 -10.23 19.52 6.96
CA LYS A 187 -9.34 20.59 6.48
C LYS A 187 -8.55 21.26 7.60
N LEU A 188 -8.74 20.89 8.87
CA LEU A 188 -8.15 21.58 10.03
C LEU A 188 -6.63 21.76 9.90
N GLU A 189 -5.90 20.71 9.49
CA GLU A 189 -4.45 20.80 9.29
C GLU A 189 -4.05 21.76 8.16
N LYS A 190 -4.93 21.95 7.17
CA LYS A 190 -4.64 22.71 5.93
C LYS A 190 -5.03 24.18 6.03
N ILE A 191 -6.20 24.48 6.61
CA ILE A 191 -6.75 25.84 6.68
C ILE A 191 -6.71 26.44 8.09
N GLY A 192 -6.31 25.65 9.10
CA GLY A 192 -6.21 26.08 10.49
C GLY A 192 -7.56 26.25 11.17
N LEU A 193 -7.52 26.49 12.48
CA LEU A 193 -8.73 26.66 13.32
C LEU A 193 -9.63 27.78 12.79
N ASN A 194 -9.10 28.97 12.54
CA ASN A 194 -9.89 30.11 12.08
C ASN A 194 -10.61 29.83 10.75
N GLY A 195 -9.94 29.16 9.80
CA GLY A 195 -10.54 28.82 8.52
C GLY A 195 -11.67 27.80 8.66
N VAL A 196 -11.48 26.80 9.53
CA VAL A 196 -12.52 25.82 9.88
C VAL A 196 -13.71 26.48 10.58
N GLU A 197 -13.46 27.40 11.51
CA GLU A 197 -14.53 28.14 12.21
C GLU A 197 -15.37 28.96 11.23
N GLU A 198 -14.74 29.66 10.29
CA GLU A 198 -15.44 30.45 9.27
C GLU A 198 -16.28 29.57 8.33
N GLU A 199 -15.72 28.46 7.84
CA GLU A 199 -16.45 27.53 6.97
C GLU A 199 -17.61 26.85 7.71
N LEU A 200 -17.42 26.38 8.95
CA LEU A 200 -18.49 25.76 9.75
C LEU A 200 -19.63 26.74 10.04
N LYS A 201 -19.30 27.99 10.36
CA LYS A 201 -20.30 29.03 10.56
C LYS A 201 -21.10 29.30 9.30
N LYS A 202 -20.43 29.38 8.15
CA LYS A 202 -21.06 29.73 6.87
C LYS A 202 -21.89 28.58 6.29
N GLU A 203 -21.35 27.37 6.27
CA GLU A 203 -21.94 26.23 5.56
C GLU A 203 -22.84 25.39 6.48
N CYS A 204 -22.60 25.37 7.79
CA CYS A 204 -23.37 24.56 8.75
C CYS A 204 -24.22 25.39 9.74
N ASP A 205 -24.21 26.72 9.65
CA ASP A 205 -24.96 27.65 10.51
C ASP A 205 -24.74 27.44 12.02
N LEU A 206 -23.49 27.14 12.40
CA LEU A 206 -23.11 26.90 13.79
C LEU A 206 -22.63 28.19 14.48
N ASN A 207 -22.97 28.35 15.76
CA ASN A 207 -22.44 29.43 16.58
C ASN A 207 -21.00 29.12 17.08
N LEU A 208 -20.24 30.15 17.45
CA LEU A 208 -18.82 30.01 17.81
C LEU A 208 -18.57 29.10 19.02
N ASN A 209 -19.46 29.08 20.02
CA ASN A 209 -19.27 28.22 21.19
C ASN A 209 -19.46 26.74 20.81
N THR A 210 -20.54 26.44 20.07
CA THR A 210 -20.80 25.11 19.52
C THR A 210 -19.65 24.63 18.63
N ILE A 211 -19.07 25.50 17.79
CA ILE A 211 -17.93 25.15 16.96
C ILE A 211 -16.72 24.77 17.82
N LYS A 212 -16.39 25.56 18.85
CA LYS A 212 -15.24 25.28 19.72
C LYS A 212 -15.40 23.95 20.46
N ASP A 213 -16.56 23.72 21.07
CA ASP A 213 -16.84 22.48 21.80
C ASP A 213 -16.83 21.27 20.86
N LEU A 214 -17.39 21.41 19.65
CA LEU A 214 -17.32 20.38 18.61
C LEU A 214 -15.88 20.08 18.20
N LEU A 215 -15.07 21.11 17.95
CA LEU A 215 -13.67 20.96 17.57
C LEU A 215 -12.82 20.35 18.69
N GLU A 216 -13.15 20.62 19.95
CA GLU A 216 -12.50 19.96 21.10
C GLU A 216 -12.84 18.48 21.15
N MET A 217 -14.12 18.12 20.99
CA MET A 217 -14.56 16.72 21.03
C MET A 217 -14.02 15.88 19.87
N VAL A 218 -14.02 16.39 18.63
CA VAL A 218 -13.45 15.66 17.48
C VAL A 218 -11.94 15.54 17.53
N GLN A 219 -11.25 16.27 18.41
CA GLN A 219 -9.80 16.15 18.62
C GLN A 219 -9.41 15.26 19.81
N ILE A 220 -10.38 14.64 20.47
CA ILE A 220 -10.11 13.65 21.53
C ILE A 220 -9.33 12.48 20.91
N LYS A 221 -8.16 12.20 21.48
CA LYS A 221 -7.29 11.12 21.04
C LYS A 221 -6.57 10.48 22.22
N GLN A 222 -6.24 9.21 22.05
CA GLN A 222 -5.41 8.46 22.97
C GLN A 222 -3.97 8.96 22.82
N ASN A 223 -3.46 9.54 23.91
CA ASN A 223 -2.06 9.92 24.07
C ASN A 223 -1.36 8.83 24.90
N ASP A 224 -0.59 9.22 25.93
CA ASP A 224 0.19 8.29 26.78
C ASP A 224 -0.66 7.43 27.74
N LEU A 225 -1.98 7.41 27.56
CA LEU A 225 -2.90 6.57 28.35
C LEU A 225 -2.91 5.15 27.79
N SER A 226 -3.04 4.17 28.68
CA SER A 226 -3.43 2.81 28.28
C SER A 226 -4.82 2.82 27.64
N HIS A 227 -5.14 1.79 26.86
CA HIS A 227 -6.46 1.68 26.23
C HIS A 227 -7.60 1.69 27.27
N ALA A 228 -7.41 1.01 28.40
CA ALA A 228 -8.40 0.96 29.48
C ALA A 228 -8.64 2.35 30.10
N GLU A 229 -7.58 3.06 30.46
CA GLU A 229 -7.68 4.43 31.02
C GLU A 229 -8.33 5.40 30.02
N PHE A 230 -8.02 5.25 28.73
CA PHE A 230 -8.65 6.07 27.70
C PHE A 230 -10.16 5.80 27.59
N PHE A 231 -10.59 4.53 27.58
CA PHE A 231 -12.01 4.18 27.55
C PHE A 231 -12.76 4.66 28.79
N GLU A 232 -12.16 4.57 29.97
CA GLU A 232 -12.72 5.15 31.20
C GLU A 232 -12.90 6.68 31.07
N LYS A 233 -11.89 7.38 30.55
CA LYS A 233 -11.94 8.83 30.33
C LYS A 233 -13.08 9.26 29.39
N ILE A 234 -13.39 8.47 28.37
CA ILE A 234 -14.44 8.79 27.39
C ILE A 234 -15.78 8.12 27.69
N ALA A 235 -15.90 7.38 28.80
CA ALA A 235 -17.10 6.59 29.10
C ALA A 235 -18.39 7.43 29.16
N TYR A 236 -18.29 8.66 29.68
CA TYR A 236 -19.41 9.60 29.79
C TYR A 236 -20.06 9.95 28.44
N LEU A 237 -19.32 9.84 27.33
CA LEU A 237 -19.84 10.12 25.99
C LEU A 237 -20.92 9.12 25.55
N LYS A 238 -20.93 7.92 26.14
CA LYS A 238 -21.95 6.90 25.84
C LYS A 238 -23.35 7.34 26.25
N ASP A 239 -23.47 8.29 27.17
CA ASP A 239 -24.76 8.78 27.67
C ASP A 239 -25.33 9.91 26.81
N TYR A 240 -24.58 10.44 25.84
CA TYR A 240 -25.00 11.57 25.01
C TYR A 240 -26.00 11.17 23.93
N ASN A 241 -25.75 10.06 23.23
CA ASN A 241 -26.67 9.48 22.24
C ASN A 241 -26.26 8.04 21.87
N GLU A 242 -27.17 7.35 21.17
CA GLU A 242 -26.97 5.95 20.74
C GLU A 242 -25.81 5.79 19.73
N ASN A 243 -25.50 6.83 18.93
CA ASN A 243 -24.39 6.80 17.99
C ASN A 243 -23.04 6.74 18.72
N LEU A 244 -22.80 7.65 19.67
CA LEU A 244 -21.60 7.64 20.51
C LEU A 244 -21.47 6.35 21.30
N LYS A 245 -22.57 5.90 21.92
CA LYS A 245 -22.60 4.65 22.68
C LYS A 245 -22.15 3.45 21.85
N LYS A 246 -22.77 3.23 20.68
CA LYS A 246 -22.44 2.11 19.80
C LYS A 246 -21.02 2.24 19.26
N GLY A 247 -20.61 3.42 18.82
CA GLY A 247 -19.26 3.63 18.28
C GLY A 247 -18.17 3.34 19.31
N ILE A 248 -18.35 3.76 20.57
CA ILE A 248 -17.38 3.47 21.63
C ILE A 248 -17.40 1.98 22.00
N GLN A 249 -18.57 1.35 22.08
CA GLN A 249 -18.68 -0.10 22.34
C GLN A 249 -18.02 -0.94 21.24
N ASP A 250 -18.18 -0.55 19.97
CA ASP A 250 -17.54 -1.21 18.83
C ASP A 250 -16.01 -1.08 18.93
N LEU A 251 -15.48 0.09 19.32
CA LEU A 251 -14.05 0.27 19.59
C LEU A 251 -13.57 -0.54 20.80
N GLU A 252 -14.28 -0.55 21.92
CA GLU A 252 -13.94 -1.37 23.09
C GLU A 252 -13.83 -2.84 22.69
N ARG A 253 -14.79 -3.33 21.90
CA ARG A 253 -14.79 -4.71 21.43
C ARG A 253 -13.63 -5.00 20.47
N LEU A 254 -13.32 -4.09 19.56
CA LEU A 254 -12.16 -4.20 18.67
C LEU A 254 -10.86 -4.30 19.48
N TYR A 255 -10.68 -3.44 20.47
CA TYR A 255 -9.46 -3.39 21.28
C TYR A 255 -9.30 -4.64 22.17
N GLN A 256 -10.41 -5.22 22.63
CA GLN A 256 -10.37 -6.55 23.27
C GLN A 256 -9.86 -7.62 22.31
N LEU A 257 -10.41 -7.68 21.09
CA LEU A 257 -9.98 -8.64 20.05
C LEU A 257 -8.49 -8.47 19.70
N LEU A 258 -8.00 -7.23 19.63
CA LEU A 258 -6.59 -6.95 19.35
C LEU A 258 -5.67 -7.28 20.52
N GLY A 259 -6.13 -7.06 21.77
CA GLY A 259 -5.36 -7.36 22.97
C GLY A 259 -5.00 -8.83 23.13
N ASP A 260 -5.85 -9.73 22.62
CA ASP A 260 -5.62 -11.18 22.66
C ASP A 260 -4.55 -11.66 21.66
N LEU A 261 -4.12 -10.81 20.72
CA LEU A 261 -3.22 -11.16 19.61
C LEU A 261 -1.72 -10.95 19.89
N GLN A 262 -1.35 -10.58 21.12
CA GLN A 262 0.05 -10.23 21.49
C GLN A 262 0.68 -9.14 20.60
N ILE A 263 -0.15 -8.29 19.99
CA ILE A 263 0.30 -7.13 19.21
C ILE A 263 0.76 -6.06 20.19
N SER A 264 1.87 -5.37 19.87
CA SER A 264 2.32 -4.24 20.67
C SER A 264 1.25 -3.13 20.67
N GLN A 265 0.80 -2.74 21.86
CA GLN A 265 -0.21 -1.69 22.05
C GLN A 265 0.22 -0.33 21.51
N ASN A 266 1.52 -0.12 21.29
CA ASN A 266 2.04 1.13 20.73
C ASN A 266 1.79 1.27 19.22
N LEU A 267 1.40 0.20 18.53
CA LEU A 267 1.18 0.21 17.08
C LEU A 267 -0.18 0.78 16.68
N TYR A 268 -1.14 0.91 17.61
CA TYR A 268 -2.48 1.40 17.30
C TYR A 268 -3.05 2.23 18.45
N LYS A 269 -3.81 3.28 18.11
CA LYS A 269 -4.37 4.23 19.08
C LYS A 269 -5.72 4.74 18.62
N ILE A 270 -6.54 5.19 19.57
CA ILE A 270 -7.81 5.84 19.24
C ILE A 270 -7.56 7.30 18.91
N ASP A 271 -8.12 7.81 17.82
CA ASP A 271 -7.96 9.21 17.42
C ASP A 271 -9.23 9.71 16.73
N PHE A 272 -10.04 10.50 17.43
CA PHE A 272 -11.31 10.99 16.88
C PHE A 272 -11.12 11.99 15.74
N SER A 273 -9.91 12.51 15.53
CA SER A 273 -9.64 13.45 14.43
C SER A 273 -9.62 12.77 13.06
N ILE A 274 -9.56 11.43 13.02
CA ILE A 274 -9.61 10.67 11.78
C ILE A 274 -11.02 10.75 11.20
N ALA A 275 -11.15 11.60 10.18
CA ALA A 275 -12.40 11.89 9.49
C ALA A 275 -12.29 11.61 7.98
N ARG A 276 -11.28 10.90 7.45
CA ARG A 276 -11.21 10.64 6.00
C ARG A 276 -12.22 9.60 5.51
N GLY A 277 -12.63 9.74 4.24
CA GLY A 277 -13.51 8.78 3.56
C GLY A 277 -15.01 8.92 3.93
N LEU A 278 -15.43 10.11 4.37
CA LEU A 278 -16.75 10.43 4.93
C LEU A 278 -17.96 10.01 4.09
N GLY A 279 -17.78 9.79 2.79
CA GLY A 279 -18.87 9.49 1.87
C GLY A 279 -19.40 8.05 1.93
N TYR A 280 -18.57 7.08 2.35
CA TYR A 280 -18.94 5.66 2.22
C TYR A 280 -18.65 4.78 3.45
N TYR A 281 -17.80 5.19 4.40
CA TYR A 281 -17.61 4.43 5.64
C TYR A 281 -18.80 4.58 6.60
N THR A 282 -19.18 3.46 7.23
CA THR A 282 -20.31 3.34 8.16
C THR A 282 -19.89 2.91 9.57
N GLY A 283 -18.71 2.30 9.70
CA GLY A 283 -18.20 1.72 10.94
C GLY A 283 -16.83 2.23 11.35
N ILE A 284 -15.95 1.31 11.77
CA ILE A 284 -14.55 1.60 12.11
C ILE A 284 -13.82 2.16 10.89
N VAL A 285 -12.95 3.14 11.11
CA VAL A 285 -12.03 3.69 10.12
C VAL A 285 -10.63 3.73 10.70
N TYR A 286 -9.62 3.61 9.85
CA TYR A 286 -8.23 3.66 10.28
C TYR A 286 -7.32 4.31 9.26
N GLU A 287 -6.28 4.96 9.78
CA GLU A 287 -5.19 5.54 9.02
C GLU A 287 -3.86 5.17 9.66
N THR A 288 -2.94 4.67 8.86
CA THR A 288 -1.59 4.32 9.28
C THR A 288 -0.61 5.38 8.84
N THR A 289 0.22 5.85 9.76
CA THR A 289 1.32 6.80 9.51
C THR A 289 2.64 6.20 9.96
N LEU A 290 3.73 6.63 9.34
CA LEU A 290 5.09 6.28 9.77
C LEU A 290 5.56 7.34 10.78
N ASN A 291 5.97 6.94 11.98
CA ASN A 291 6.24 7.89 13.07
C ASN A 291 7.42 8.82 12.74
N GLY A 292 8.47 8.28 12.12
CA GLY A 292 9.61 9.06 11.62
C GLY A 292 9.33 9.90 10.36
N MET A 293 8.17 9.74 9.70
CA MET A 293 7.85 10.40 8.43
C MET A 293 6.39 10.89 8.37
N LYS A 294 5.90 11.51 9.44
CA LYS A 294 4.51 12.02 9.51
C LYS A 294 4.14 12.97 8.37
N SER A 295 5.11 13.73 7.82
CA SER A 295 4.91 14.65 6.69
C SER A 295 4.53 13.95 5.38
N LEU A 296 4.81 12.65 5.25
CA LEU A 296 4.38 11.84 4.11
C LEU A 296 2.86 11.61 4.09
N GLY A 297 2.20 11.77 5.24
CA GLY A 297 0.80 11.46 5.46
C GLY A 297 0.56 9.96 5.60
N SER A 298 -0.70 9.54 5.47
CA SER A 298 -1.07 8.13 5.64
C SER A 298 -0.51 7.26 4.52
N VAL A 299 0.02 6.09 4.89
CA VAL A 299 0.59 5.08 3.96
C VAL A 299 -0.34 3.89 3.72
N CYS A 300 -1.27 3.66 4.65
CA CYS A 300 -2.34 2.69 4.52
C CYS A 300 -3.59 3.26 5.19
N SER A 301 -4.74 3.17 4.54
CA SER A 301 -6.00 3.67 5.10
C SER A 301 -7.14 2.75 4.70
N GLY A 302 -8.19 2.73 5.52
CA GLY A 302 -9.36 1.90 5.24
C GLY A 302 -10.47 2.05 6.27
N GLY A 303 -11.42 1.15 6.20
CA GLY A 303 -12.52 1.09 7.14
C GLY A 303 -13.66 0.22 6.67
N ARG A 304 -14.73 0.21 7.48
CA ARG A 304 -15.96 -0.54 7.27
C ARG A 304 -16.98 0.26 6.49
N TYR A 305 -17.58 -0.37 5.49
CA TYR A 305 -18.61 0.16 4.62
C TYR A 305 -19.75 -0.88 4.46
N ASP A 306 -20.87 -0.67 5.16
CA ASP A 306 -21.96 -1.66 5.22
C ASP A 306 -22.92 -1.57 4.01
N HIS A 307 -22.66 -0.63 3.10
CA HIS A 307 -23.50 -0.33 1.94
C HIS A 307 -22.70 -0.38 0.64
N LEU A 308 -21.76 -1.32 0.52
CA LEU A 308 -20.84 -1.43 -0.63
C LEU A 308 -21.60 -1.44 -1.96
N THR A 309 -22.66 -2.24 -2.04
CA THR A 309 -23.37 -2.55 -3.29
C THR A 309 -24.62 -1.70 -3.52
N LYS A 310 -24.86 -0.67 -2.69
CA LYS A 310 -26.11 0.12 -2.70
C LYS A 310 -26.48 0.71 -4.06
N ASN A 311 -25.48 1.01 -4.89
CA ASN A 311 -25.65 1.62 -6.21
C ASN A 311 -25.88 0.59 -7.33
N PHE A 312 -25.69 -0.70 -7.05
CA PHE A 312 -25.67 -1.77 -8.04
C PHE A 312 -26.69 -2.88 -7.76
N SER A 313 -27.09 -3.05 -6.51
CA SER A 313 -28.00 -4.12 -6.08
C SER A 313 -28.97 -3.62 -5.00
N LYS A 314 -30.13 -4.26 -4.91
CA LYS A 314 -31.06 -4.08 -3.77
C LYS A 314 -30.56 -4.78 -2.51
N GLU A 315 -29.75 -5.82 -2.69
CA GLU A 315 -29.07 -6.49 -1.59
C GLU A 315 -27.79 -5.72 -1.28
N ASN A 316 -27.73 -5.15 -0.08
CA ASN A 316 -26.54 -4.47 0.41
C ASN A 316 -25.60 -5.50 1.01
N LEU A 317 -24.41 -5.61 0.42
CA LEU A 317 -23.30 -6.33 1.01
C LEU A 317 -22.46 -5.36 1.84
N GLN A 318 -22.16 -5.78 3.05
CA GLN A 318 -21.22 -5.14 3.94
C GLN A 318 -19.78 -5.58 3.65
N GLY A 319 -18.84 -4.68 3.88
CA GLY A 319 -17.42 -4.98 3.76
C GLY A 319 -16.55 -4.15 4.69
N VAL A 320 -15.35 -4.65 4.92
CA VAL A 320 -14.27 -3.92 5.60
C VAL A 320 -12.98 -4.19 4.87
N GLY A 321 -12.17 -3.16 4.66
CA GLY A 321 -10.93 -3.31 3.90
C GLY A 321 -9.98 -2.15 4.08
N ALA A 322 -8.80 -2.26 3.49
CA ALA A 322 -7.80 -1.20 3.49
C ALA A 322 -7.03 -1.17 2.16
N SER A 323 -6.37 -0.05 1.92
CA SER A 323 -5.53 0.19 0.75
C SER A 323 -4.13 0.60 1.19
N ILE A 324 -3.10 -0.05 0.66
CA ILE A 324 -1.70 0.37 0.81
C ILE A 324 -1.30 1.22 -0.40
N GLY A 325 -0.79 2.43 -0.14
CA GLY A 325 -0.25 3.32 -1.17
C GLY A 325 1.21 2.99 -1.50
N ILE A 326 1.44 2.05 -2.44
CA ILE A 326 2.79 1.54 -2.75
C ILE A 326 3.74 2.63 -3.21
N ASP A 327 3.30 3.52 -4.09
CA ASP A 327 4.14 4.61 -4.58
C ASP A 327 4.57 5.58 -3.47
N ARG A 328 3.73 5.77 -2.46
CA ARG A 328 4.06 6.57 -1.28
C ARG A 328 5.04 5.82 -0.38
N LEU A 329 4.86 4.51 -0.19
CA LEU A 329 5.79 3.68 0.57
C LEU A 329 7.19 3.61 -0.07
N ILE A 330 7.29 3.54 -1.41
CA ILE A 330 8.59 3.59 -2.09
C ILE A 330 9.35 4.87 -1.74
N VAL A 331 8.68 6.02 -1.64
CA VAL A 331 9.32 7.27 -1.21
C VAL A 331 9.84 7.15 0.22
N ALA A 332 9.03 6.61 1.14
CA ALA A 332 9.42 6.40 2.54
C ALA A 332 10.62 5.45 2.67
N LEU A 333 10.55 4.27 2.05
CA LEU A 333 11.59 3.26 2.10
C LEU A 333 12.90 3.77 1.47
N SER A 334 12.80 4.58 0.41
CA SER A 334 13.97 5.23 -0.19
C SER A 334 14.62 6.24 0.76
N GLU A 335 13.84 7.03 1.51
CA GLU A 335 14.38 7.98 2.50
C GLU A 335 15.01 7.26 3.70
N MET A 336 14.49 6.09 4.06
CA MET A 336 15.04 5.22 5.11
C MET A 336 16.21 4.34 4.65
N GLN A 337 16.59 4.39 3.36
CA GLN A 337 17.63 3.52 2.77
C GLN A 337 17.34 2.02 2.92
N LEU A 338 16.05 1.65 2.90
CA LEU A 338 15.58 0.26 3.02
C LEU A 338 15.31 -0.40 1.65
N LEU A 339 15.59 0.30 0.55
CA LEU A 339 15.40 -0.25 -0.80
C LEU A 339 16.70 -0.80 -1.38
N ASP A 340 16.59 -1.96 -2.01
CA ASP A 340 17.67 -2.55 -2.81
C ASP A 340 18.10 -1.60 -3.94
N GLU A 341 19.41 -1.36 -4.05
CA GLU A 341 19.97 -0.46 -5.05
C GLU A 341 20.26 -1.14 -6.40
N ARG A 342 20.18 -2.47 -6.45
CA ARG A 342 20.49 -3.27 -7.65
C ARG A 342 19.50 -2.98 -8.78
N SER A 343 19.99 -3.04 -10.01
CA SER A 343 19.18 -2.93 -11.25
C SER A 343 19.10 -4.26 -12.03
N THR A 344 19.49 -5.35 -11.38
CA THR A 344 19.33 -6.73 -11.86
C THR A 344 19.03 -7.66 -10.68
N GLN A 345 18.26 -8.73 -10.93
CA GLN A 345 18.10 -9.84 -9.98
C GLN A 345 19.21 -10.89 -10.15
N ALA A 346 20.00 -10.83 -11.22
CA ALA A 346 21.06 -11.80 -11.46
C ALA A 346 22.19 -11.65 -10.44
N LYS A 347 22.31 -12.62 -9.52
CA LYS A 347 23.37 -12.67 -8.50
C LYS A 347 24.75 -12.77 -9.16
N VAL A 348 24.85 -13.44 -10.31
CA VAL A 348 26.13 -13.71 -10.99
C VAL A 348 26.16 -13.22 -12.43
N LEU A 349 27.25 -12.55 -12.80
CA LEU A 349 27.62 -12.28 -14.19
C LEU A 349 28.70 -13.25 -14.65
N ILE A 350 28.53 -13.94 -15.78
CA ILE A 350 29.55 -14.79 -16.39
C ILE A 350 30.22 -14.02 -17.52
N ALA A 351 31.54 -13.89 -17.48
CA ALA A 351 32.34 -13.15 -18.45
C ALA A 351 33.40 -14.04 -19.11
N CYS A 352 33.48 -13.98 -20.44
CA CYS A 352 34.46 -14.73 -21.24
C CYS A 352 35.58 -13.82 -21.73
N MET A 353 36.81 -14.34 -21.76
CA MET A 353 37.93 -13.64 -22.42
C MET A 353 37.99 -13.87 -23.93
N HIS A 354 37.45 -15.00 -24.43
CA HIS A 354 37.45 -15.38 -25.84
C HIS A 354 36.06 -15.88 -26.30
N GLU A 355 35.70 -15.65 -27.56
CA GLU A 355 34.37 -15.96 -28.10
C GLU A 355 34.07 -17.47 -28.12
N GLU A 356 35.09 -18.29 -28.37
CA GLU A 356 34.97 -19.75 -28.37
C GLU A 356 34.49 -20.32 -27.01
N TYR A 357 34.61 -19.56 -25.92
CA TYR A 357 34.18 -19.98 -24.58
C TYR A 357 32.69 -19.75 -24.34
N PHE A 358 31.97 -19.02 -25.19
CA PHE A 358 30.56 -18.69 -24.96
C PHE A 358 29.66 -19.92 -24.83
N SER A 359 29.96 -21.00 -25.57
CA SER A 359 29.17 -22.23 -25.43
C SER A 359 29.28 -22.81 -24.01
N TYR A 360 30.48 -22.83 -23.44
CA TYR A 360 30.70 -23.26 -22.05
C TYR A 360 30.06 -22.29 -21.05
N ALA A 361 30.21 -20.98 -21.25
CA ALA A 361 29.58 -19.96 -20.40
C ALA A 361 28.06 -20.07 -20.35
N ASN A 362 27.42 -20.29 -21.50
CA ASN A 362 25.96 -20.48 -21.55
C ASN A 362 25.52 -21.78 -20.89
N ARG A 363 26.30 -22.87 -20.99
CA ARG A 363 26.03 -24.09 -20.22
C ARG A 363 26.11 -23.85 -18.72
N LEU A 364 27.14 -23.15 -18.25
CA LEU A 364 27.25 -22.77 -16.84
C LEU A 364 26.09 -21.89 -16.38
N ALA A 365 25.71 -20.89 -17.19
CA ALA A 365 24.58 -20.02 -16.91
C ALA A 365 23.27 -20.80 -16.76
N GLU A 366 23.04 -21.78 -17.65
CA GLU A 366 21.89 -22.66 -17.61
C GLU A 366 21.90 -23.54 -16.35
N SER A 367 23.04 -24.15 -16.02
CA SER A 367 23.17 -24.95 -14.79
C SER A 367 22.93 -24.13 -13.52
N LEU A 368 23.40 -22.87 -13.47
CA LEU A 368 23.09 -21.96 -12.37
C LEU A 368 21.59 -21.70 -12.26
N ARG A 369 20.90 -21.42 -13.39
CA ARG A 369 19.46 -21.16 -13.41
C ARG A 369 18.64 -22.38 -13.01
N GLN A 370 19.02 -23.57 -13.47
CA GLN A 370 18.40 -24.83 -13.06
C GLN A 370 18.58 -25.11 -11.56
N SER A 371 19.60 -24.51 -10.94
CA SER A 371 19.85 -24.56 -9.50
C SER A 371 19.19 -23.42 -8.72
N GLY A 372 18.33 -22.61 -9.36
CA GLY A 372 17.65 -21.47 -8.74
C GLY A 372 18.48 -20.19 -8.65
N ILE A 373 19.70 -20.17 -9.21
CA ILE A 373 20.58 -19.00 -9.16
C ILE A 373 20.39 -18.15 -10.42
N PHE A 374 19.96 -16.91 -10.22
CA PHE A 374 19.80 -15.96 -11.32
C PHE A 374 21.16 -15.52 -11.87
N SER A 375 21.35 -15.74 -13.18
CA SER A 375 22.63 -15.53 -13.86
C SER A 375 22.49 -14.79 -15.19
N GLU A 376 23.48 -13.95 -15.49
CA GLU A 376 23.62 -13.20 -16.74
C GLU A 376 24.94 -13.56 -17.42
N VAL A 377 24.95 -13.69 -18.76
CA VAL A 377 26.20 -13.85 -19.53
C VAL A 377 26.52 -12.51 -20.18
N TYR A 378 27.73 -12.00 -19.95
CA TYR A 378 28.21 -10.79 -20.61
C TYR A 378 28.44 -11.07 -22.10
N PRO A 379 27.88 -10.26 -23.04
CA PRO A 379 27.76 -10.65 -24.44
C PRO A 379 29.03 -10.49 -25.30
N GLU A 380 30.04 -9.75 -24.83
CA GLU A 380 31.28 -9.55 -25.59
C GLU A 380 32.46 -10.26 -24.90
N ALA A 381 33.25 -10.99 -25.68
CA ALA A 381 34.48 -11.59 -25.20
C ALA A 381 35.55 -10.50 -25.08
N GLN A 382 36.01 -10.22 -23.85
CA GLN A 382 36.99 -9.17 -23.61
C GLN A 382 37.67 -9.27 -22.25
N LYS A 383 38.67 -8.40 -22.03
CA LYS A 383 39.34 -8.26 -20.74
C LYS A 383 38.36 -7.86 -19.63
N ILE A 384 38.60 -8.38 -18.43
CA ILE A 384 37.71 -8.32 -17.25
C ILE A 384 37.30 -6.92 -16.77
N LYS A 385 38.02 -5.85 -17.14
CA LYS A 385 37.74 -4.48 -16.66
C LYS A 385 36.32 -4.01 -16.98
N LYS A 386 35.86 -4.23 -18.22
CA LYS A 386 34.51 -3.81 -18.66
C LYS A 386 33.41 -4.68 -18.02
N PRO A 387 33.49 -6.03 -18.03
CA PRO A 387 32.55 -6.88 -17.30
C PRO A 387 32.46 -6.55 -15.80
N PHE A 388 33.58 -6.27 -15.12
CA PHE A 388 33.55 -5.88 -13.71
C PHE A 388 32.88 -4.53 -13.48
N SER A 389 33.15 -3.53 -14.34
CA SER A 389 32.46 -2.24 -14.27
C SER A 389 30.96 -2.38 -14.52
N TYR A 390 30.56 -3.24 -15.46
CA TYR A 390 29.17 -3.57 -15.74
C TYR A 390 28.51 -4.27 -14.55
N ALA A 391 29.19 -5.26 -13.98
CA ALA A 391 28.75 -6.01 -12.81
C ALA A 391 28.47 -5.08 -11.63
N ASN A 392 29.42 -4.19 -11.33
CA ASN A 392 29.31 -3.22 -10.25
C ASN A 392 28.19 -2.20 -10.50
N HIS A 393 28.03 -1.72 -11.74
CA HIS A 393 26.97 -0.76 -12.08
C HIS A 393 25.57 -1.36 -11.94
N LYS A 394 25.40 -2.63 -12.35
CA LYS A 394 24.13 -3.34 -12.22
C LYS A 394 23.86 -3.85 -10.80
N GLY A 395 24.92 -4.10 -10.03
CA GLY A 395 24.85 -4.66 -8.69
C GLY A 395 24.82 -6.19 -8.67
N HIS A 396 25.53 -6.85 -9.58
CA HIS A 396 25.78 -8.29 -9.45
C HIS A 396 26.71 -8.53 -8.25
N GLU A 397 26.41 -9.56 -7.47
CA GLU A 397 27.20 -9.91 -6.30
C GLU A 397 28.48 -10.64 -6.67
N PHE A 398 28.44 -11.46 -7.72
CA PHE A 398 29.58 -12.20 -8.22
C PHE A 398 29.84 -12.00 -9.71
N VAL A 399 31.10 -12.15 -10.09
CA VAL A 399 31.52 -12.34 -11.47
C VAL A 399 32.26 -13.67 -11.60
N ALA A 400 31.74 -14.56 -12.43
CA ALA A 400 32.42 -15.78 -12.87
C ALA A 400 33.20 -15.48 -14.17
N VAL A 401 34.51 -15.70 -14.16
CA VAL A 401 35.42 -15.43 -15.27
C VAL A 401 35.88 -16.74 -15.89
N ILE A 402 35.81 -16.79 -17.22
CA ILE A 402 36.28 -17.92 -18.03
C ILE A 402 37.44 -17.42 -18.89
N GLY A 403 38.66 -17.69 -18.46
CA GLY A 403 39.88 -17.55 -19.23
C GLY A 403 40.31 -18.87 -19.87
N GLU A 404 41.52 -18.88 -20.42
CA GLU A 404 42.06 -20.06 -21.11
C GLU A 404 42.24 -21.26 -20.17
N GLU A 405 42.72 -21.03 -18.95
CA GLU A 405 42.91 -22.08 -17.94
C GLU A 405 41.58 -22.65 -17.47
N GLU A 406 40.61 -21.78 -17.16
CA GLU A 406 39.27 -22.17 -16.73
C GLU A 406 38.55 -22.97 -17.80
N PHE A 407 38.66 -22.55 -19.06
CA PHE A 407 38.04 -23.27 -20.17
C PHE A 407 38.64 -24.65 -20.39
N LYS A 408 39.98 -24.78 -20.35
CA LYS A 408 40.67 -26.07 -20.54
C LYS A 408 40.40 -27.06 -19.41
N SER A 409 40.23 -26.55 -18.19
CA SER A 409 40.02 -27.37 -16.99
C SER A 409 38.55 -27.56 -16.61
N GLU A 410 37.61 -27.00 -17.38
CA GLU A 410 36.18 -26.96 -17.05
C GLU A 410 35.91 -26.42 -15.64
N THR A 411 36.65 -25.37 -15.27
CA THR A 411 36.49 -24.62 -14.02
C THR A 411 36.02 -23.19 -14.29
N LEU A 412 35.93 -22.36 -13.25
CA LEU A 412 35.70 -20.92 -13.35
C LEU A 412 36.44 -20.17 -12.24
N SER A 413 36.80 -18.91 -12.49
CA SER A 413 37.30 -18.01 -11.47
C SER A 413 36.15 -17.16 -10.94
N LEU A 414 35.88 -17.19 -9.64
CA LEU A 414 34.76 -16.47 -9.02
C LEU A 414 35.27 -15.27 -8.23
N LYS A 415 34.74 -14.09 -8.51
CA LYS A 415 35.02 -12.86 -7.78
C LYS A 415 33.77 -12.38 -7.07
N ASN A 416 33.87 -12.11 -5.77
CA ASN A 416 32.85 -11.37 -5.02
C ASN A 416 33.07 -9.86 -5.22
N MET A 417 32.03 -9.17 -5.68
CA MET A 417 32.09 -7.75 -6.04
C MET A 417 32.04 -6.81 -4.83
N HIS A 418 31.56 -7.28 -3.68
CA HIS A 418 31.51 -6.51 -2.43
C HIS A 418 32.82 -6.62 -1.65
N SER A 419 33.29 -7.84 -1.38
CA SER A 419 34.51 -8.07 -0.58
C SER A 419 35.80 -7.94 -1.39
N GLY A 420 35.71 -8.05 -2.72
CA GLY A 420 36.86 -8.10 -3.61
C GLY A 420 37.59 -9.44 -3.61
N MET A 421 37.16 -10.42 -2.80
CA MET A 421 37.71 -11.77 -2.77
C MET A 421 37.60 -12.43 -4.14
N GLN A 422 38.66 -13.12 -4.56
CA GLN A 422 38.70 -13.88 -5.80
C GLN A 422 39.27 -15.28 -5.56
N LEU A 423 38.56 -16.28 -6.05
CA LEU A 423 38.94 -17.68 -6.01
C LEU A 423 39.07 -18.17 -7.44
N ASN A 424 40.20 -18.79 -7.77
CA ASN A 424 40.49 -19.20 -9.15
C ASN A 424 40.28 -20.70 -9.34
N CYS A 425 39.99 -21.09 -10.58
CA CYS A 425 39.88 -22.48 -11.01
C CYS A 425 38.95 -23.34 -10.12
N LEU A 426 37.81 -22.77 -9.70
CA LEU A 426 36.78 -23.47 -8.95
C LEU A 426 35.98 -24.42 -9.84
N SER A 427 35.67 -25.60 -9.32
CA SER A 427 34.65 -26.46 -9.93
C SER A 427 33.29 -25.77 -9.89
N PHE A 428 32.40 -26.12 -10.83
CA PHE A 428 31.04 -25.61 -10.84
C PHE A 428 30.31 -25.83 -9.52
N LEU A 429 30.42 -27.03 -8.92
CA LEU A 429 29.78 -27.34 -7.63
C LEU A 429 30.28 -26.44 -6.50
N LYS A 430 31.58 -26.16 -6.43
CA LYS A 430 32.12 -25.29 -5.39
C LYS A 430 31.69 -23.83 -5.58
N ALA A 431 31.65 -23.37 -6.82
CA ALA A 431 31.09 -22.06 -7.14
C ALA A 431 29.60 -21.98 -6.76
N LEU A 432 28.83 -23.03 -7.06
CA LEU A 432 27.41 -23.11 -6.74
C LEU A 432 27.17 -23.03 -5.22
N GLU A 433 27.95 -23.73 -4.41
CA GLU A 433 27.89 -23.63 -2.94
C GLU A 433 28.13 -22.19 -2.48
N ILE A 434 29.20 -21.55 -2.94
CA ILE A 434 29.57 -20.18 -2.54
C ILE A 434 28.51 -19.15 -2.96
N ILE A 435 27.96 -19.31 -4.17
CA ILE A 435 26.92 -18.40 -4.67
C ILE A 435 25.58 -18.70 -3.99
N GLY A 436 25.34 -19.94 -3.59
CA GLY A 436 24.08 -20.40 -2.99
C GLY A 436 23.94 -20.11 -1.49
N GLU A 437 25.04 -19.81 -0.79
CA GLU A 437 24.98 -19.29 0.59
C GLU A 437 24.17 -17.97 0.59
N ASN A 438 23.08 -17.95 1.37
CA ASN A 438 22.23 -16.76 1.55
C ASN A 438 22.82 -15.86 2.64
N ASP A 439 22.56 -14.55 2.54
CA ASP A 439 22.91 -13.54 3.55
C ASP A 439 22.25 -13.76 4.95
N GLU A 440 21.58 -14.89 5.19
CA GLU A 440 21.02 -15.23 6.52
C GLU A 440 22.03 -16.00 7.41
N ASP A 441 23.15 -16.48 6.86
CA ASP A 441 24.18 -17.27 7.58
C ASP A 441 25.56 -16.56 7.70
N LEU A 442 25.66 -15.26 7.41
CA LEU A 442 26.83 -14.38 7.66
C LEU A 442 26.41 -13.17 8.48
#